data_AF-A0A4Y1Z6K0-F1
#
_entry.id   AF-A0A4Y1Z6K0-F1
#
_cell.length_a   1.000
_cell.length_b   1.000
_cell.length_c   1.000
_cell.angle_alpha   90.00
_cell.angle_beta   90.00
_cell.angle_gamma   90.00
#
_symmetry.space_group_name_H-M   'P 1'
#
loop_
_entity.id
_entity.type
_entity.pdbx_description
1 polymer ?
#
loop_
_entity_poly.entity_id
_entity_poly.type
_entity_poly.pdbx_seq_one_letter_code
_entity_poly.pdbx_strand_id
1 'polypeptide(L)'
;MKTEDDVKNVLAKIKDQTFTVQNVQKKERLRYPVVPFTTSSLQQEAARKLNFRARKTMMIAQQLYEGIALGKQGSTGLITYMRTDSTRISEVAKTEAKSFIFENYGENYYNNKPQKAKKSENTQDAHEGVRPTSVLRQPKEIKDYLSRDQYKLYKLIWERFVASQMAPAVLDTVRADLEQNGVVFRATGSKVKFQGFMKVYVEGSDEPKRRPRQRRKRMIFRNWRMECKRYKIKQIRNSIIPSRRHAIPKQHS
;
A
#
# COMPACT_ATOMS: atom_id res chain seq x y z
N MET A 1 -11.00 -11.48 -24.33
CA MET A 1 -10.90 -12.89 -24.79
C MET A 1 -11.62 -13.73 -23.77
N LYS A 2 -12.51 -14.62 -24.22
CA LYS A 2 -13.41 -15.36 -23.31
C LYS A 2 -13.13 -16.86 -23.31
N THR A 3 -12.43 -17.39 -24.31
CA THR A 3 -12.16 -18.82 -24.47
C THR A 3 -10.67 -19.12 -24.63
N GLU A 4 -10.28 -20.38 -24.44
CA GLU A 4 -8.90 -20.84 -24.66
C GLU A 4 -8.49 -20.72 -26.15
N ASP A 5 -9.43 -20.95 -27.06
CA ASP A 5 -9.18 -20.90 -28.51
C ASP A 5 -8.97 -19.46 -29.01
N ASP A 6 -9.64 -18.47 -28.41
CA ASP A 6 -9.36 -17.05 -28.66
C ASP A 6 -7.87 -16.74 -28.40
N VAL A 7 -7.34 -17.23 -27.28
CA VAL A 7 -5.95 -17.00 -26.86
C VAL A 7 -4.98 -17.70 -27.80
N LYS A 8 -5.27 -18.95 -28.20
CA LYS A 8 -4.44 -19.69 -29.16
C LYS A 8 -4.39 -18.98 -30.52
N ASN A 9 -5.52 -18.48 -31.00
CA ASN A 9 -5.60 -17.75 -32.26
C ASN A 9 -4.78 -16.45 -32.24
N VAL A 10 -4.73 -15.74 -31.10
CA VAL A 10 -3.87 -14.57 -30.96
C VAL A 10 -2.40 -14.94 -30.84
N LEU A 11 -2.06 -15.99 -30.07
CA LEU A 11 -0.68 -16.45 -29.95
C LEU A 11 -0.12 -16.94 -31.30
N ALA A 12 -0.93 -17.58 -32.14
CA ALA A 12 -0.54 -18.00 -33.48
C ALA A 12 -0.22 -16.83 -34.42
N LYS A 13 -0.77 -15.63 -34.16
CA LYS A 13 -0.43 -14.40 -34.88
C LYS A 13 0.90 -13.79 -34.42
N ILE A 14 1.42 -14.18 -33.26
CA ILE A 14 2.72 -13.73 -32.74
C ILE A 14 3.81 -14.63 -33.33
N LYS A 15 4.34 -14.24 -34.48
CA LYS A 15 5.35 -15.05 -35.21
C LYS A 15 6.79 -14.66 -34.87
N ASP A 16 6.99 -13.43 -34.41
CA ASP A 16 8.30 -12.80 -34.31
C ASP A 16 8.53 -12.21 -32.90
N GLN A 17 9.75 -11.73 -32.64
CA GLN A 17 10.10 -11.02 -31.40
C GLN A 17 10.07 -9.49 -31.57
N THR A 18 9.67 -8.99 -32.73
CA THR A 18 9.75 -7.57 -33.09
C THR A 18 8.38 -6.93 -33.01
N PHE A 19 8.21 -6.07 -32.01
CA PHE A 19 7.01 -5.27 -31.84
C PHE A 19 7.26 -3.85 -32.34
N THR A 20 6.27 -3.29 -33.02
CA THR A 20 6.25 -1.88 -33.39
C THR A 20 5.68 -1.07 -32.24
N VAL A 21 6.39 -0.05 -31.78
CA VAL A 21 5.84 0.87 -30.77
C VAL A 21 4.91 1.83 -31.48
N GLN A 22 3.59 1.70 -31.23
CA GLN A 22 2.60 2.62 -31.80
C GLN A 22 2.49 3.91 -31.00
N ASN A 23 2.51 3.80 -29.67
CA ASN A 23 2.31 4.94 -28.80
C ASN A 23 3.08 4.77 -27.49
N VAL A 24 3.68 5.85 -26.99
CA VAL A 24 4.27 5.92 -25.65
C VAL A 24 3.74 7.16 -24.94
N GLN A 25 3.01 6.93 -23.85
CA GLN A 25 2.54 8.00 -22.96
C GLN A 25 3.34 7.97 -21.67
N LYS A 26 3.91 9.12 -21.30
CA LYS A 26 4.53 9.35 -19.99
C LYS A 26 3.67 10.33 -19.21
N LYS A 27 3.30 9.98 -17.98
CA LYS A 27 2.47 10.82 -17.12
C LYS A 27 2.97 10.74 -15.69
N GLU A 28 2.95 11.88 -15.00
CA GLU A 28 3.09 11.89 -13.55
C GLU A 28 1.74 11.56 -12.91
N ARG A 29 1.76 10.67 -11.91
CA ARG A 29 0.58 10.32 -11.12
C ARG A 29 0.87 10.54 -9.65
N LEU A 30 0.02 11.31 -9.00
CA LEU A 30 0.03 11.43 -7.54
C LEU A 30 -0.69 10.25 -6.90
N ARG A 31 -0.06 9.65 -5.89
CA ARG A 31 -0.71 8.74 -4.95
C ARG A 31 -0.84 9.48 -3.62
N TYR A 32 -2.06 9.71 -3.20
CA TYR A 32 -2.34 10.42 -1.96
C TYR A 32 -2.21 9.47 -0.76
N PRO A 33 -1.79 9.99 0.40
CA PRO A 33 -1.89 9.25 1.64
C PRO A 33 -3.35 8.97 1.96
N VAL A 34 -3.53 7.98 2.81
CA VAL A 34 -4.83 7.58 3.32
C VAL A 34 -5.06 8.21 4.68
N VAL A 35 -6.32 8.51 4.98
CA VAL A 35 -6.74 9.15 6.23
C VAL A 35 -6.41 8.28 7.47
N PRO A 36 -6.39 8.87 8.68
CA PRO A 36 -6.27 8.12 9.93
C PRO A 36 -7.33 7.03 10.05
N PHE A 37 -7.11 6.10 10.97
CA PHE A 37 -8.00 4.97 11.13
C PHE A 37 -9.34 5.36 11.73
N THR A 38 -10.40 4.77 11.19
CA THR A 38 -11.65 4.48 11.89
C THR A 38 -11.57 3.10 12.54
N THR A 39 -12.56 2.71 13.34
CA THR A 39 -12.66 1.36 13.90
C THR A 39 -12.62 0.28 12.83
N SER A 40 -13.42 0.45 11.77
CA SER A 40 -13.55 -0.53 10.69
C SER A 40 -12.25 -0.69 9.88
N SER A 41 -11.63 0.43 9.51
CA SER A 41 -10.38 0.42 8.74
C SER A 41 -9.19 -0.08 9.58
N LEU A 42 -9.16 0.20 10.89
CA LEU A 42 -8.16 -0.38 11.80
C LEU A 42 -8.26 -1.90 11.84
N GLN A 43 -9.48 -2.44 12.00
CA GLN A 43 -9.70 -3.88 12.05
C GLN A 43 -9.31 -4.57 10.74
N GLN A 44 -9.68 -3.99 9.60
CA GLN A 44 -9.33 -4.52 8.27
C GLN A 44 -7.81 -4.56 8.06
N GLU A 45 -7.11 -3.46 8.33
CA GLU A 45 -5.66 -3.41 8.14
C GLU A 45 -4.89 -4.24 9.17
N ALA A 46 -5.37 -4.36 10.41
CA ALA A 46 -4.79 -5.25 11.41
C ALA A 46 -4.96 -6.73 11.03
N ALA A 47 -6.13 -7.12 10.50
CA ALA A 47 -6.34 -8.48 9.99
C ALA A 47 -5.37 -8.78 8.83
N ARG A 48 -5.22 -7.84 7.90
CA ARG A 48 -4.39 -8.01 6.72
C ARG A 48 -2.90 -8.01 6.99
N LYS A 49 -2.41 -7.06 7.80
CA LYS A 49 -0.96 -6.84 8.02
C LYS A 49 -0.42 -7.60 9.22
N LEU A 50 -1.26 -7.82 10.24
CA LEU A 50 -0.84 -8.40 11.52
C LEU A 50 -1.46 -9.78 11.79
N ASN A 51 -2.40 -10.23 10.94
CA ASN A 51 -3.20 -11.43 11.14
C ASN A 51 -4.01 -11.40 12.46
N PHE A 52 -4.44 -10.20 12.89
CA PHE A 52 -5.27 -10.04 14.08
C PHE A 52 -6.75 -10.10 13.73
N ARG A 53 -7.50 -11.01 14.36
CA ARG A 53 -8.97 -11.02 14.30
C ARG A 53 -9.51 -9.77 15.00
N ALA A 54 -10.70 -9.30 14.61
CA ALA A 54 -11.32 -8.08 15.13
C ALA A 54 -11.32 -8.02 16.68
N ARG A 55 -11.74 -9.10 17.36
CA ARG A 55 -11.74 -9.17 18.84
C ARG A 55 -10.34 -8.90 19.44
N LYS A 56 -9.29 -9.49 18.87
CA LYS A 56 -7.91 -9.30 19.33
C LYS A 56 -7.44 -7.86 19.08
N THR A 57 -7.74 -7.31 17.90
CA THR A 57 -7.42 -5.91 17.58
C THR A 57 -8.05 -4.96 18.59
N MET A 58 -9.33 -5.12 18.90
CA MET A 58 -10.04 -4.24 19.84
C MET A 58 -9.55 -4.39 21.28
N MET A 59 -9.24 -5.61 21.72
CA MET A 59 -8.67 -5.85 23.05
C MET A 59 -7.32 -5.14 23.22
N ILE A 60 -6.42 -5.26 22.24
CA ILE A 60 -5.11 -4.60 22.30
C ILE A 60 -5.27 -3.07 22.21
N ALA A 61 -6.18 -2.58 21.35
CA ALA A 61 -6.45 -1.15 21.24
C ALA A 61 -7.01 -0.57 22.55
N GLN A 62 -7.89 -1.30 23.26
CA GLN A 62 -8.37 -0.92 24.59
C GLN A 62 -7.22 -0.73 25.57
N GLN A 63 -6.28 -1.68 25.64
CA GLN A 63 -5.10 -1.58 26.50
C GLN A 63 -4.23 -0.37 26.15
N LEU A 64 -4.02 -0.12 24.86
CA LEU A 64 -3.25 1.05 24.40
C LEU A 64 -3.97 2.38 24.74
N TYR A 65 -5.30 2.39 24.81
CA TYR A 65 -6.10 3.55 25.16
C TYR A 65 -6.10 3.82 26.68
N GLU A 66 -6.36 2.79 27.49
CA GLU A 66 -6.41 2.88 28.96
C GLU A 66 -5.03 3.19 29.55
N GLY A 67 -3.98 2.66 28.94
CA GLY A 67 -2.61 3.07 29.17
C GLY A 67 -1.64 1.93 29.36
N ILE A 68 -0.37 2.23 29.10
CA ILE A 68 0.77 1.33 29.30
C ILE A 68 1.73 2.00 30.28
N ALA A 69 2.31 1.22 31.20
CA ALA A 69 3.33 1.70 32.10
C ALA A 69 4.64 1.96 31.34
N LEU A 70 5.01 3.24 31.18
CA LEU A 70 6.24 3.66 30.51
C LEU A 70 7.34 3.95 31.55
N GLY A 71 7.72 2.92 32.31
CA GLY A 71 8.72 3.05 33.38
C GLY A 71 8.25 3.98 34.51
N LYS A 72 9.10 4.93 34.92
CA LYS A 72 8.83 5.84 36.06
C LYS A 72 7.77 6.92 35.77
N GLN A 73 7.34 7.08 34.52
CA GLN A 73 6.38 8.13 34.10
C GLN A 73 4.91 7.77 34.34
N GLY A 74 4.63 6.60 34.95
CA GLY A 74 3.27 6.13 35.21
C GLY A 74 2.60 5.50 33.98
N SER A 75 1.32 5.17 34.12
CA SER A 75 0.51 4.63 33.02
C SER A 75 0.06 5.77 32.10
N THR A 76 0.26 5.60 30.80
CA THR A 76 -0.10 6.61 29.79
C THR A 76 -0.88 6.00 28.64
N GLY A 77 -2.02 6.60 28.30
CA GLY A 77 -2.78 6.30 27.08
C GLY A 77 -1.98 6.64 25.82
N LEU A 78 -1.70 5.62 25.01
CA LEU A 78 -0.86 5.74 23.81
C LEU A 78 -1.65 6.10 22.56
N ILE A 79 -2.95 5.79 22.51
CA ILE A 79 -3.82 6.08 21.36
C ILE A 79 -5.10 6.81 21.78
N THR A 80 -5.75 7.49 20.84
CA THR A 80 -7.11 8.02 21.02
C THR A 80 -8.15 6.89 21.09
N TYR A 81 -9.38 7.24 21.48
CA TYR A 81 -10.46 6.28 21.60
C TYR A 81 -10.69 5.50 20.29
N MET A 82 -10.57 4.18 20.36
CA MET A 82 -10.51 3.29 19.20
C MET A 82 -11.88 2.96 18.59
N ARG A 83 -12.98 3.30 19.27
CA ARG A 83 -14.35 3.09 18.77
C ARG A 83 -14.88 4.40 18.20
N THR A 84 -14.50 4.66 16.96
CA THR A 84 -14.87 5.85 16.19
C THR A 84 -15.11 5.50 14.72
N ASP A 85 -16.01 6.23 14.08
CA ASP A 85 -16.22 6.30 12.63
C ASP A 85 -15.63 7.58 12.01
N SER A 86 -15.12 8.49 12.84
CA SER A 86 -14.48 9.73 12.44
C SER A 86 -13.05 9.50 11.93
N THR A 87 -12.64 10.35 10.99
CA THR A 87 -11.25 10.48 10.52
C THR A 87 -10.66 11.84 10.85
N ARG A 88 -11.38 12.63 11.65
CA ARG A 88 -11.01 13.98 12.05
C ARG A 88 -9.77 13.95 12.95
N ILE A 89 -8.98 15.00 12.87
CA ILE A 89 -7.76 15.19 13.67
C ILE A 89 -7.84 16.59 14.27
N SER A 90 -7.55 16.70 15.56
CA SER A 90 -7.40 17.98 16.26
C SER A 90 -6.25 18.82 15.69
N GLU A 91 -6.38 20.15 15.77
CA GLU A 91 -5.33 21.07 15.32
C GLU A 91 -4.02 20.90 16.09
N VAL A 92 -4.09 20.53 17.37
CA VAL A 92 -2.91 20.20 18.19
C VAL A 92 -2.15 19.03 17.58
N ALA A 93 -2.83 17.93 17.25
CA ALA A 93 -2.19 16.75 16.68
C ALA A 93 -1.68 16.99 15.25
N LYS A 94 -2.35 17.82 14.45
CA LYS A 94 -1.84 18.24 13.13
C LYS A 94 -0.55 19.05 13.26
N THR A 95 -0.51 19.98 14.21
CA THR A 95 0.66 20.83 14.46
C THR A 95 1.85 20.00 14.94
N GLU A 96 1.64 19.09 15.89
CA GLU A 96 2.68 18.17 16.37
C GLU A 96 3.21 17.28 15.23
N ALA A 97 2.32 16.72 14.42
CA ALA A 97 2.70 15.92 13.25
C ALA A 97 3.48 16.73 12.22
N LYS A 98 3.10 18.00 11.97
CA LYS A 98 3.83 18.90 11.07
C LYS A 98 5.27 19.09 11.52
N SER A 99 5.47 19.49 12.78
CA SER A 99 6.80 19.72 13.34
C SER A 99 7.64 18.43 13.29
N PHE A 100 7.06 17.31 13.71
CA PHE A 100 7.73 16.01 13.65
C PHE A 100 8.15 15.65 12.22
N ILE A 101 7.27 15.86 11.22
CA ILE A 101 7.56 15.53 9.83
C ILE A 101 8.68 16.42 9.26
N PHE A 102 8.62 17.72 9.56
CA PHE A 102 9.66 18.67 9.17
C PHE A 102 11.02 18.26 9.70
N GLU A 103 11.12 17.95 10.98
CA GLU A 103 12.37 17.58 11.65
C GLU A 103 12.92 16.23 11.16
N ASN A 104 12.06 15.22 10.98
CA ASN A 104 12.51 13.85 10.74
C ASN A 104 12.57 13.46 9.25
N TYR A 105 11.81 14.14 8.38
CA TYR A 105 11.74 13.81 6.95
C TYR A 105 12.04 14.98 6.03
N GLY A 106 11.95 16.22 6.51
CA GLY A 106 12.14 17.45 5.75
C GLY A 106 10.83 18.07 5.27
N GLU A 107 10.88 19.37 4.97
CA GLU A 107 9.71 20.19 4.64
C GLU A 107 8.87 19.64 3.47
N ASN A 108 9.55 19.13 2.42
CA ASN A 108 8.90 18.56 1.23
C ASN A 108 8.03 17.32 1.52
N TYR A 109 8.17 16.71 2.71
CA TYR A 109 7.40 15.52 3.10
C TYR A 109 6.12 15.84 3.87
N TYR A 110 5.88 17.08 4.28
CA TYR A 110 4.62 17.46 4.91
C TYR A 110 3.59 17.86 3.85
N ASN A 111 2.32 17.54 4.10
CA ASN A 111 1.25 17.95 3.20
C ASN A 111 0.84 19.42 3.44
N ASN A 112 1.46 20.35 2.72
CA ASN A 112 1.10 21.77 2.72
C ASN A 112 -0.31 22.06 2.17
N LYS A 113 -0.95 21.09 1.51
CA LYS A 113 -2.31 21.21 0.94
C LYS A 113 -3.18 20.06 1.48
N PRO A 114 -3.61 20.11 2.75
CA PRO A 114 -4.44 19.04 3.31
C PRO A 114 -5.66 18.82 2.41
N GLN A 115 -5.95 17.54 2.11
CA GLN A 115 -7.21 17.22 1.44
C GLN A 115 -8.33 17.78 2.31
N LYS A 116 -9.23 18.58 1.72
CA LYS A 116 -10.49 18.93 2.38
C LYS A 116 -11.20 17.62 2.68
N ALA A 117 -11.23 17.22 3.95
CA ALA A 117 -12.08 16.12 4.38
C ALA A 117 -13.50 16.45 3.89
N LYS A 118 -14.19 15.46 3.30
CA LYS A 118 -15.61 15.62 2.99
C LYS A 118 -16.29 15.99 4.32
N LYS A 119 -16.84 17.21 4.41
CA LYS A 119 -17.63 17.62 5.58
C LYS A 119 -18.81 16.66 5.65
N SER A 120 -18.86 15.79 6.65
CA SER A 120 -20.11 15.23 7.10
C SER A 120 -20.88 16.37 7.78
N GLU A 121 -22.14 16.57 7.41
CA GLU A 121 -22.99 17.68 7.89
C GLU A 121 -23.36 17.55 9.38
N ASN A 122 -22.99 16.47 10.04
CA ASN A 122 -23.16 16.30 11.49
C ASN A 122 -21.99 16.90 12.27
N THR A 123 -22.12 18.19 12.55
CA THR A 123 -21.21 19.02 13.39
C THR A 123 -21.19 18.61 14.88
N GLN A 124 -21.82 17.50 15.26
CA GLN A 124 -21.85 16.97 16.63
C GLN A 124 -20.70 15.99 16.94
N ASP A 125 -19.90 15.61 15.95
CA ASP A 125 -18.93 14.54 16.13
C ASP A 125 -17.61 15.05 16.74
N ALA A 126 -17.60 15.13 18.08
CA ALA A 126 -16.40 15.45 18.87
C ALA A 126 -15.32 14.37 18.76
N HIS A 127 -15.58 13.23 18.10
CA HIS A 127 -14.63 12.14 18.02
C HIS A 127 -13.50 12.43 17.01
N GLU A 128 -12.30 12.02 17.39
CA GLU A 128 -11.12 12.01 16.54
C GLU A 128 -10.92 10.61 15.96
N GLY A 129 -10.30 10.51 14.79
CA GLY A 129 -9.83 9.23 14.28
C GLY A 129 -8.81 8.57 15.22
N VAL A 130 -8.62 7.27 15.07
CA VAL A 130 -7.66 6.49 15.85
C VAL A 130 -6.24 6.87 15.44
N ARG A 131 -5.53 7.51 16.37
CA ARG A 131 -4.18 8.06 16.19
C ARG A 131 -3.37 7.89 17.49
N PRO A 132 -2.03 8.00 17.47
CA PRO A 132 -1.29 8.14 18.71
C PRO A 132 -1.69 9.43 19.43
N THR A 133 -1.65 9.40 20.76
CA THR A 133 -1.87 10.60 21.58
C THR A 133 -0.78 11.65 21.37
N SER A 134 0.45 11.22 21.07
CA SER A 134 1.56 12.06 20.59
C SER A 134 2.41 11.31 19.57
N VAL A 135 2.83 11.99 18.48
CA VAL A 135 3.75 11.42 17.48
C VAL A 135 5.18 11.29 17.99
N LEU A 136 5.54 12.04 19.03
CA LEU A 136 6.88 12.01 19.63
C LEU A 136 7.18 10.68 20.32
N ARG A 137 6.14 9.91 20.70
CA ARG A 137 6.29 8.54 21.19
C ARG A 137 6.53 7.58 20.02
N GLN A 138 7.73 7.63 19.44
CA GLN A 138 8.02 6.82 18.27
C GLN A 138 7.96 5.33 18.65
N PRO A 139 7.40 4.45 17.79
CA PRO A 139 7.27 3.03 18.10
C PRO A 139 8.62 2.41 18.53
N LYS A 140 9.71 2.81 17.88
CA LYS A 140 11.06 2.31 18.16
C LYS A 140 11.54 2.61 19.59
N GLU A 141 11.12 3.73 20.17
CA GLU A 141 11.56 4.23 21.48
C GLU A 141 10.75 3.61 22.62
N ILE A 142 9.47 3.32 22.38
CA ILE A 142 8.60 2.75 23.41
C ILE A 142 8.44 1.23 23.31
N LYS A 143 9.20 0.59 22.41
CA LYS A 143 9.07 -0.83 22.07
C LYS A 143 9.25 -1.74 23.28
N ASP A 144 10.20 -1.43 24.16
CA ASP A 144 10.56 -2.29 25.29
C ASP A 144 9.52 -2.27 26.42
N TYR A 145 8.61 -1.29 26.41
CA TYR A 145 7.48 -1.22 27.33
C TYR A 145 6.23 -1.95 26.82
N LEU A 146 6.25 -2.44 25.57
CA LEU A 146 5.10 -3.02 24.90
C LEU A 146 5.29 -4.52 24.68
N SER A 147 4.23 -5.29 24.91
CA SER A 147 4.19 -6.64 24.38
C SER A 147 4.31 -6.62 22.85
N ARG A 148 4.75 -7.73 22.28
CA ARG A 148 4.96 -7.86 20.82
C ARG A 148 3.73 -7.44 20.01
N ASP A 149 2.53 -7.77 20.47
CA ASP A 149 1.30 -7.49 19.73
C ASP A 149 0.77 -6.07 19.96
N GLN A 150 0.97 -5.49 21.16
CA GLN A 150 0.76 -4.06 21.42
C GLN A 150 1.67 -3.21 20.55
N TYR A 151 2.97 -3.53 20.49
CA TYR A 151 3.93 -2.83 19.65
C TYR A 151 3.53 -2.86 18.18
N LYS A 152 3.13 -4.02 17.64
CA LYS A 152 2.68 -4.12 16.25
C LYS A 152 1.46 -3.25 15.95
N LEU A 153 0.45 -3.26 16.83
CA LEU A 153 -0.77 -2.48 16.61
C LEU A 153 -0.50 -0.98 16.77
N TYR A 154 0.25 -0.60 17.81
CA TYR A 154 0.66 0.78 18.03
C TYR A 154 1.45 1.32 16.84
N LYS A 155 2.46 0.56 16.38
CA LYS A 155 3.25 0.91 15.20
C LYS A 155 2.37 1.11 13.96
N LEU A 156 1.39 0.22 13.74
CA LEU A 156 0.46 0.34 12.61
C LEU A 156 -0.36 1.64 12.69
N ILE A 157 -0.89 1.98 13.86
CA ILE A 157 -1.67 3.20 14.11
C ILE A 157 -0.78 4.44 13.91
N TRP A 158 0.42 4.43 14.49
CA TRP A 158 1.38 5.52 14.40
C TRP A 158 1.82 5.78 12.95
N GLU A 159 2.19 4.74 12.20
CA GLU A 159 2.61 4.87 10.80
C GLU A 159 1.47 5.40 9.91
N ARG A 160 0.23 4.92 10.11
CA ARG A 160 -0.95 5.39 9.38
C ARG A 160 -1.20 6.88 9.65
N PHE A 161 -1.14 7.29 10.92
CA PHE A 161 -1.38 8.67 11.30
C PHE A 161 -0.33 9.62 10.72
N VAL A 162 0.97 9.34 10.94
CA VAL A 162 2.05 10.19 10.40
C VAL A 162 1.94 10.27 8.88
N ALA A 163 1.77 9.14 8.20
CA ALA A 163 1.62 9.12 6.74
C ALA A 163 0.40 9.92 6.25
N SER A 164 -0.71 9.94 6.99
CA SER A 164 -1.89 10.74 6.63
C SER A 164 -1.61 12.25 6.55
N GLN A 165 -0.58 12.72 7.27
CA GLN A 165 -0.15 14.12 7.30
C GLN A 165 0.99 14.42 6.32
N MET A 166 1.51 13.40 5.62
CA MET A 166 2.63 13.53 4.69
C MET A 166 2.19 13.86 3.25
N ALA A 167 3.10 14.43 2.47
CA ALA A 167 2.88 14.75 1.07
C ALA A 167 2.58 13.49 0.22
N PRO A 168 1.83 13.63 -0.89
CA PRO A 168 1.59 12.54 -1.84
C PRO A 168 2.90 11.96 -2.40
N ALA A 169 2.89 10.67 -2.73
CA ALA A 169 3.95 10.07 -3.54
C ALA A 169 3.76 10.47 -5.01
N VAL A 170 4.86 10.78 -5.71
CA VAL A 170 4.86 11.07 -7.15
C VAL A 170 5.40 9.87 -7.90
N LEU A 171 4.62 9.36 -8.85
CA LEU A 171 4.96 8.21 -9.69
C LEU A 171 5.10 8.66 -11.14
N ASP A 172 6.24 8.40 -11.76
CA ASP A 172 6.38 8.46 -13.21
C ASP A 172 5.78 7.20 -13.79
N THR A 173 4.71 7.33 -14.57
CA THR A 173 4.04 6.22 -15.22
C THR A 173 4.31 6.25 -16.72
N VAL A 174 4.58 5.07 -17.28
CA VAL A 174 4.79 4.86 -18.70
C VAL A 174 3.76 3.84 -19.18
N ARG A 175 3.08 4.17 -20.27
CA ARG A 175 2.22 3.25 -21.00
C ARG A 175 2.69 3.18 -22.44
N ALA A 176 3.03 1.99 -22.90
CA ALA A 176 3.41 1.75 -24.28
C ALA A 176 2.40 0.79 -24.92
N ASP A 177 1.86 1.19 -26.06
CA ASP A 177 1.06 0.33 -26.92
C ASP A 177 1.98 -0.21 -28.03
N LEU A 178 2.12 -1.52 -28.06
CA LEU A 178 3.02 -2.29 -28.92
C LEU A 178 2.16 -3.08 -29.89
N GLU A 179 2.45 -3.06 -31.17
CA GLU A 179 1.70 -3.81 -32.18
C GLU A 179 2.58 -4.87 -32.84
N GLN A 180 1.97 -6.01 -33.12
CA GLN A 180 2.53 -7.02 -34.00
C GLN A 180 1.40 -7.79 -34.69
N ASN A 181 1.44 -7.84 -36.02
CA ASN A 181 0.51 -8.60 -36.87
C ASN A 181 -0.98 -8.31 -36.58
N GLY A 182 -1.32 -7.03 -36.44
CA GLY A 182 -2.67 -6.55 -36.14
C GLY A 182 -3.11 -6.75 -34.68
N VAL A 183 -2.22 -7.25 -33.81
CA VAL A 183 -2.50 -7.45 -32.39
C VAL A 183 -1.79 -6.36 -31.58
N VAL A 184 -2.56 -5.61 -30.80
CA VAL A 184 -2.04 -4.58 -29.90
C VAL A 184 -1.86 -5.13 -28.49
N PHE A 185 -0.64 -5.03 -27.98
CA PHE A 185 -0.23 -5.32 -26.62
C PHE A 185 -0.03 -4.01 -25.87
N ARG A 186 -0.40 -4.00 -24.60
CA ARG A 186 -0.20 -2.84 -23.73
C ARG A 186 0.77 -3.17 -22.61
N ALA A 187 1.88 -2.46 -22.58
CA ALA A 187 2.83 -2.49 -21.48
C ALA A 187 2.64 -1.27 -20.59
N THR A 188 2.64 -1.47 -19.27
CA THR A 188 2.64 -0.38 -18.30
C THR A 188 3.80 -0.54 -17.34
N GLY A 189 4.44 0.58 -17.00
CA GLY A 189 5.53 0.66 -16.04
C GLY A 189 5.34 1.87 -15.13
N SER A 190 5.90 1.80 -13.93
CA SER A 190 5.97 2.98 -13.06
C SER A 190 7.25 3.00 -12.25
N LYS A 191 7.74 4.20 -11.96
CA LYS A 191 8.87 4.46 -11.09
C LYS A 191 8.45 5.50 -10.05
N VAL A 192 8.84 5.29 -8.79
CA VAL A 192 8.66 6.30 -7.74
C VAL A 192 9.65 7.43 -8.00
N LYS A 193 9.14 8.63 -8.31
CA LYS A 193 9.90 9.86 -8.45
C LYS A 193 10.07 10.54 -7.09
N PHE A 194 9.03 10.55 -6.27
CA PHE A 194 9.06 11.02 -4.89
C PHE A 194 8.26 10.08 -3.99
N GLN A 195 8.83 9.65 -2.88
CA GLN A 195 8.18 8.67 -1.99
C GLN A 195 7.01 9.26 -1.21
N GLY A 196 7.06 10.55 -0.82
CA GLY A 196 6.05 11.15 0.05
C GLY A 196 5.75 10.27 1.27
N PHE A 197 4.46 10.11 1.57
CA PHE A 197 3.97 9.25 2.66
C PHE A 197 4.44 7.78 2.60
N MET A 198 4.83 7.27 1.42
CA MET A 198 5.28 5.88 1.28
C MET A 198 6.62 5.60 1.98
N LYS A 199 7.32 6.65 2.45
CA LYS A 199 8.50 6.50 3.30
C LYS A 199 8.17 5.90 4.67
N VAL A 200 6.96 6.14 5.17
CA VAL A 200 6.50 5.70 6.50
C VAL A 200 5.45 4.60 6.39
N TYR A 201 4.54 4.69 5.42
CA TYR A 201 3.42 3.76 5.32
C TYR A 201 3.11 3.36 3.88
N VAL A 202 3.07 2.06 3.64
CA VAL A 202 2.63 1.48 2.37
C VAL A 202 1.44 0.58 2.66
N GLU A 203 0.25 0.92 2.15
CA GLU A 203 -0.89 0.01 2.19
C GLU A 203 -0.54 -1.32 1.52
N GLY A 204 -1.09 -2.40 2.06
CA GLY A 204 -1.11 -3.66 1.33
C GLY A 204 -1.91 -3.50 0.03
N SER A 205 -1.60 -4.31 -0.99
CA SER A 205 -2.50 -4.55 -2.11
C SER A 205 -3.31 -5.82 -1.80
N ASP A 206 -4.60 -5.88 -2.18
CA ASP A 206 -5.44 -7.06 -1.91
C ASP A 206 -5.06 -8.23 -2.81
N GLU A 207 -4.19 -7.97 -3.79
CA GLU A 207 -3.34 -9.02 -4.31
C GLU A 207 -2.30 -9.42 -3.25
N PRO A 208 -2.27 -10.69 -2.82
CA PRO A 208 -1.17 -11.19 -2.01
C PRO A 208 0.14 -10.86 -2.73
N LYS A 209 0.94 -9.97 -2.13
CA LYS A 209 2.37 -9.89 -2.41
C LYS A 209 2.96 -11.20 -1.93
N ARG A 210 2.83 -12.24 -2.75
CA ARG A 210 3.65 -13.44 -2.66
C ARG A 210 5.09 -12.94 -2.61
N ARG A 211 5.73 -13.03 -1.44
CA ARG A 211 7.19 -13.02 -1.35
C ARG A 211 7.66 -13.98 -2.44
N PRO A 212 8.54 -13.59 -3.37
CA PRO A 212 9.03 -14.52 -4.36
C PRO A 212 9.90 -15.55 -3.61
N ARG A 213 9.26 -16.65 -3.17
CA ARG A 213 9.96 -17.93 -3.13
C ARG A 213 10.46 -18.13 -4.55
N GLN A 214 11.78 -18.09 -4.67
CA GLN A 214 12.54 -18.45 -5.85
C GLN A 214 11.88 -19.69 -6.48
N ARG A 215 11.57 -19.60 -7.78
CA ARG A 215 10.76 -20.53 -8.60
C ARG A 215 9.23 -20.35 -8.53
N ARG A 216 8.76 -19.26 -9.14
CA ARG A 216 7.53 -19.27 -9.97
C ARG A 216 7.59 -18.13 -10.99
N LYS A 217 7.70 -18.49 -12.27
CA LYS A 217 7.74 -17.58 -13.42
C LYS A 217 6.43 -16.77 -13.50
N ARG A 218 6.40 -15.59 -12.84
CA ARG A 218 5.52 -14.48 -13.19
C ARG A 218 6.28 -13.64 -14.22
N MET A 219 5.66 -13.30 -15.35
CA MET A 219 6.25 -12.40 -16.34
C MET A 219 6.35 -11.00 -15.72
N ILE A 220 7.51 -10.71 -15.12
CA ILE A 220 7.87 -9.42 -14.58
C ILE A 220 8.89 -8.84 -15.55
N PHE A 221 8.47 -7.86 -16.36
CA PHE A 221 9.39 -7.03 -17.12
C PHE A 221 10.08 -6.07 -16.14
N ARG A 222 11.16 -6.53 -15.49
CA ARG A 222 12.06 -5.67 -14.71
C ARG A 222 13.20 -5.22 -15.62
N ASN A 223 13.48 -3.92 -15.57
CA ASN A 223 14.51 -3.16 -16.31
C ASN A 223 14.18 -2.88 -17.78
N TRP A 224 13.37 -1.84 -18.00
CA TRP A 224 13.35 -1.09 -19.26
C TRP A 224 14.13 0.20 -19.07
N ARG A 225 15.33 0.29 -19.66
CA ARG A 225 16.05 1.55 -19.86
C ARG A 225 15.71 2.01 -21.28
N MET A 226 14.77 2.95 -21.38
CA MET A 226 14.34 3.54 -22.66
C MET A 226 15.19 4.78 -22.93
N GLU A 227 16.23 4.63 -23.73
CA GLU A 227 16.87 5.75 -24.42
C GLU A 227 16.23 5.82 -25.82
N CYS A 228 15.51 6.92 -26.07
CA CYS A 228 14.73 7.10 -27.28
C CYS A 228 15.66 7.26 -28.49
N LYS A 229 15.93 6.17 -29.20
CA LYS A 229 16.28 6.10 -30.64
C LYS A 229 16.36 4.62 -31.02
N ARG A 230 15.42 4.13 -31.85
CA ARG A 230 15.35 2.78 -32.47
C ARG A 230 16.02 1.63 -31.68
N TYR A 231 15.26 0.83 -30.93
CA TYR A 231 15.76 -0.47 -30.43
C TYR A 231 14.78 -1.64 -30.56
N LYS A 232 15.35 -2.78 -31.01
CA LYS A 232 14.79 -4.14 -30.92
C LYS A 232 14.68 -4.55 -29.44
N ILE A 233 13.51 -4.99 -29.01
CA ILE A 233 13.30 -5.59 -27.69
C ILE A 233 13.70 -7.08 -27.77
N LYS A 234 14.89 -7.46 -27.30
CA LYS A 234 15.25 -8.89 -27.11
C LYS A 234 14.61 -9.41 -25.81
N GLN A 235 13.77 -10.44 -25.89
CA GLN A 235 13.26 -11.13 -24.70
C GLN A 235 14.01 -12.46 -24.45
N ILE A 236 14.32 -12.71 -23.18
CA ILE A 236 14.98 -13.91 -22.63
C ILE A 236 14.04 -15.13 -22.77
N ARG A 237 14.52 -16.22 -23.38
CA ARG A 237 13.81 -17.49 -23.60
C ARG A 237 13.39 -18.17 -22.28
N ASN A 238 12.21 -18.78 -22.26
CA ASN A 238 11.94 -19.93 -21.38
C ASN A 238 10.71 -20.75 -21.83
N SER A 239 10.88 -22.07 -21.83
CA SER A 239 9.98 -23.14 -22.29
C SER A 239 8.67 -23.29 -21.49
N ILE A 240 7.62 -23.73 -22.19
CA ILE A 240 6.29 -24.09 -21.68
C ILE A 240 6.30 -25.60 -21.35
N ILE A 241 5.89 -25.96 -20.13
CA ILE A 241 5.51 -27.35 -19.78
C ILE A 241 3.98 -27.36 -19.62
N PRO A 242 3.25 -28.30 -20.24
CA PRO A 242 1.80 -28.33 -20.16
C PRO A 242 1.30 -28.68 -18.74
N SER A 243 0.19 -28.05 -18.37
CA SER A 243 -0.52 -28.26 -17.11
C SER A 243 -1.10 -29.68 -17.02
N ARG A 244 -0.76 -30.44 -15.97
CA ARG A 244 -1.45 -31.70 -15.62
C ARG A 244 -2.94 -31.42 -15.41
N ARG A 245 -3.80 -32.06 -16.19
CA ARG A 245 -5.26 -32.11 -15.96
C ARG A 245 -5.53 -32.79 -14.61
N HIS A 246 -6.49 -32.25 -13.87
CA HIS A 246 -7.04 -32.91 -12.69
C HIS A 246 -7.71 -34.21 -13.11
N ALA A 247 -7.32 -35.32 -12.51
CA ALA A 247 -8.02 -36.58 -12.62
C ALA A 247 -9.34 -36.48 -11.84
N ILE A 248 -10.45 -36.76 -12.51
CA ILE A 248 -11.76 -36.99 -11.92
C ILE A 248 -11.69 -38.37 -11.23
N PRO A 249 -12.09 -38.53 -9.96
CA PRO A 249 -12.13 -39.84 -9.34
C PRO A 249 -13.26 -40.65 -9.97
N LYS A 250 -12.94 -41.83 -10.52
CA LYS A 250 -13.93 -42.83 -10.91
C LYS A 250 -14.62 -43.33 -9.63
N GLN A 251 -15.94 -43.28 -9.63
CA GLN A 251 -16.78 -44.06 -8.74
C GLN A 251 -16.57 -45.54 -9.07
N HIS A 252 -16.36 -46.37 -8.04
CA HIS A 252 -16.64 -47.78 -8.12
C HIS A 252 -17.62 -48.13 -6.99
N SER A 253 -18.69 -48.78 -7.43
CA SER A 253 -19.56 -49.78 -6.82
C SER A 253 -19.33 -50.13 -5.35
#